data_AF-A0A7X8MC82-F1
#
_entry.id   AF-A0A7X8MC82-F1
#
_cell.length_a   1.000
_cell.length_b   1.000
_cell.length_c   1.000
_cell.angle_alpha   90.00
_cell.angle_beta   90.00
_cell.angle_gamma   90.00
#
_symmetry.space_group_name_H-M   'P 1'
#
loop_
_entity.id
_entity.type
_entity.pdbx_description
1 polymer ?
#
loop_
_entity_poly.entity_id
_entity_poly.type
_entity_poly.pdbx_seq_one_letter_code
_entity_poly.pdbx_strand_id
1 'polypeptide(L)'
;NQDEFMASANYLQEAVDRGWYDPQSGKPFVWQEAYTPLPQEYATGRFWLFYSTYAPHLADWPERTLTGDPLQPINPYRQTVEPLSLYPFSAKPERKLSVRDVIDFQRSVFEGTIYDITADPNWLVPNVKGGYAKSPLATPFPSNDLRMLLKLTNRRPVARHRGHYGMVCQLRAWLPDAIGGVYWVYLDNPYFSPYVPIYAGVTETAECYRIYHPDQYSDQSARWTIDFVDNLAGLRFQKAIEVVRSVRDPWETQIFSRQDSIETEAAKRYKKNPDAGRAFLTRYCVGLQQQVPVLFIRLRETLISQFTNNRE
;
A
#
# COMPACT_ATOMS: atom_id res chain seq x y z
N ASN A 1 3.46 16.92 -27.28
CA ASN A 1 4.87 16.51 -27.22
C ASN A 1 4.96 15.08 -27.73
N GLN A 2 5.33 14.85 -29.00
CA GLN A 2 5.34 13.47 -29.56
C GLN A 2 6.51 12.64 -29.03
N ASP A 3 7.54 13.29 -28.48
CA ASP A 3 8.72 12.62 -27.93
C ASP A 3 8.44 11.98 -26.55
N GLU A 4 7.42 12.47 -25.84
CA GLU A 4 7.07 12.02 -24.47
C GLU A 4 5.76 11.22 -24.40
N PHE A 5 4.91 11.31 -25.42
CA PHE A 5 3.56 10.72 -25.39
C PHE A 5 3.29 9.90 -26.65
N MET A 6 2.68 8.73 -26.46
CA MET A 6 2.15 7.90 -27.54
C MET A 6 0.63 7.74 -27.33
N ALA A 7 -0.12 7.84 -28.44
CA ALA A 7 -1.57 7.64 -28.47
C ALA A 7 -1.96 6.99 -29.80
N SER A 8 -3.10 6.29 -29.83
CA SER A 8 -3.66 5.79 -31.10
C SER A 8 -3.86 6.93 -32.09
N ALA A 9 -3.53 6.72 -33.37
CA ALA A 9 -3.57 7.79 -34.37
C ALA A 9 -4.95 8.46 -34.52
N ASN A 10 -6.03 7.74 -34.20
CA ASN A 10 -7.41 8.21 -34.26
C ASN A 10 -7.98 8.69 -32.91
N TYR A 11 -7.15 8.86 -31.86
CA TYR A 11 -7.65 9.18 -30.52
C TYR A 11 -8.50 10.46 -30.46
N LEU A 12 -8.27 11.44 -31.33
CA LEU A 12 -9.08 12.66 -31.34
C LEU A 12 -10.38 12.44 -32.14
N GLN A 13 -10.27 11.79 -33.31
CA GLN A 13 -11.39 11.51 -34.19
C GLN A 13 -12.47 10.68 -33.48
N GLU A 14 -12.06 9.66 -32.73
CA GLU A 14 -12.99 8.81 -31.97
C GLU A 14 -13.83 9.61 -30.95
N ALA A 15 -13.24 10.59 -30.27
CA ALA A 15 -13.97 11.45 -29.33
C ALA A 15 -14.93 12.41 -30.05
N VAL A 16 -14.54 12.91 -31.22
CA VAL A 16 -15.39 13.78 -32.05
C VAL A 16 -16.58 13.00 -32.61
N ASP A 17 -16.34 11.82 -33.17
CA ASP A 17 -17.39 10.98 -33.78
C ASP A 17 -18.45 10.56 -32.76
N ARG A 18 -18.07 10.43 -31.49
CA ARG A 18 -18.97 10.11 -30.37
C ARG A 18 -19.60 11.32 -29.70
N GLY A 19 -19.23 12.54 -30.11
CA GLY A 19 -19.69 13.78 -29.49
C GLY A 19 -19.16 14.01 -28.07
N TRP A 20 -18.07 13.35 -27.69
CA TRP A 20 -17.40 13.54 -26.39
C TRP A 20 -16.50 14.77 -26.38
N TYR A 21 -16.12 15.27 -27.55
CA TYR A 21 -15.37 16.49 -27.72
C TYR A 21 -15.85 17.25 -28.95
N ASP A 22 -16.02 18.56 -28.81
CA ASP A 22 -16.32 19.48 -29.91
C ASP A 22 -15.06 20.30 -30.25
N PRO A 23 -14.44 20.08 -31.43
CA PRO A 23 -13.29 20.85 -31.90
C PRO A 23 -13.58 22.35 -32.08
N GLN A 24 -14.84 22.75 -32.24
CA GLN A 24 -15.24 24.15 -32.41
C GLN A 24 -15.51 24.86 -31.07
N SER A 25 -15.52 24.13 -29.96
CA SER A 25 -15.80 24.68 -28.63
C SER A 25 -14.77 25.70 -28.13
N GLY A 26 -13.58 25.75 -28.76
CA GLY A 26 -12.45 26.56 -28.31
C GLY A 26 -11.78 26.07 -27.02
N LYS A 27 -12.24 24.94 -26.45
CA LYS A 27 -11.66 24.33 -25.25
C LYS A 27 -10.51 23.38 -25.63
N PRO A 28 -9.50 23.20 -24.75
CA PRO A 28 -8.48 22.18 -24.97
C PRO A 28 -9.10 20.77 -24.93
N PHE A 29 -8.50 19.84 -25.67
CA PHE A 29 -8.85 18.42 -25.57
C PHE A 29 -8.33 17.83 -24.25
N VAL A 30 -9.23 17.52 -23.31
CA VAL A 30 -8.90 16.90 -22.02
C VAL A 30 -9.28 15.42 -22.06
N TRP A 31 -8.26 14.54 -22.06
CA TRP A 31 -8.45 13.09 -22.12
C TRP A 31 -9.40 12.55 -21.03
N GLN A 32 -9.29 13.08 -19.82
CA GLN A 32 -10.15 12.67 -18.71
C GLN A 32 -11.62 13.02 -18.99
N GLU A 33 -11.91 14.20 -19.55
CA GLU A 33 -13.28 14.60 -19.88
C GLU A 33 -13.85 13.77 -21.04
N ALA A 34 -13.02 13.47 -22.05
CA ALA A 34 -13.47 12.73 -23.23
C ALA A 34 -13.63 11.22 -22.98
N TYR A 35 -12.78 10.60 -22.16
CA TYR A 35 -12.64 9.14 -22.09
C TYR A 35 -12.82 8.51 -20.71
N THR A 36 -13.14 9.29 -19.67
CA THR A 36 -13.30 8.73 -18.32
C THR A 36 -14.69 9.01 -17.74
N PRO A 37 -15.29 8.06 -17.01
CA PRO A 37 -16.48 8.34 -16.21
C PRO A 37 -16.22 9.42 -15.17
N LEU A 38 -17.28 10.03 -14.64
CA LEU A 38 -17.17 10.98 -13.54
C LEU A 38 -16.39 10.35 -12.37
N PRO A 39 -15.43 11.08 -11.78
CA PRO A 39 -14.63 10.58 -10.68
C PRO A 39 -15.51 10.36 -9.45
N GLN A 40 -15.13 9.37 -8.65
CA GLN A 40 -15.82 9.05 -7.39
C GLN A 40 -14.83 9.13 -6.23
N GLU A 41 -15.33 9.35 -5.02
CA GLU A 41 -14.53 9.52 -3.79
C GLU A 41 -13.57 8.36 -3.54
N TYR A 42 -13.95 7.13 -3.94
CA TYR A 42 -13.07 5.96 -3.81
C TYR A 42 -11.73 6.17 -4.54
N ALA A 43 -11.66 7.01 -5.57
CA ALA A 43 -10.45 7.36 -6.31
C ALA A 43 -9.85 8.70 -5.86
N THR A 44 -10.66 9.76 -5.79
CA THR A 44 -10.17 11.13 -5.55
C THR A 44 -9.55 11.29 -4.17
N GLY A 45 -10.03 10.58 -3.14
CA GLY A 45 -9.40 10.59 -1.82
C GLY A 45 -7.94 10.13 -1.86
N ARG A 46 -7.63 9.12 -2.70
CA ARG A 46 -6.25 8.61 -2.85
C ARG A 46 -5.38 9.54 -3.68
N PHE A 47 -5.96 10.27 -4.64
CA PHE A 47 -5.25 11.34 -5.36
C PHE A 47 -4.90 12.46 -4.40
N TRP A 48 -5.88 12.96 -3.64
CA TRP A 48 -5.65 13.95 -2.59
C TRP A 48 -4.51 13.53 -1.67
N LEU A 49 -4.58 12.32 -1.10
CA LEU A 49 -3.56 11.87 -0.16
C LEU A 49 -2.17 11.83 -0.80
N PHE A 50 -2.03 11.33 -2.03
CA PHE A 50 -0.73 11.32 -2.71
C PHE A 50 -0.19 12.73 -2.91
N TYR A 51 -1.00 13.60 -3.49
CA TYR A 51 -0.60 14.94 -3.87
C TYR A 51 -0.36 15.85 -2.67
N SER A 52 -1.22 15.83 -1.66
CA SER A 52 -1.03 16.61 -0.42
C SER A 52 0.19 16.12 0.38
N THR A 53 0.57 14.85 0.26
CA THR A 53 1.75 14.29 0.94
C THR A 53 3.05 14.63 0.23
N TYR A 54 3.11 14.50 -1.10
CA TYR A 54 4.37 14.59 -1.85
C TYR A 54 4.54 15.88 -2.66
N ALA A 55 3.45 16.58 -2.95
CA ALA A 55 3.43 17.87 -3.64
C ALA A 55 2.53 18.90 -2.91
N PRO A 56 2.71 19.14 -1.59
CA PRO A 56 1.86 20.03 -0.81
C PRO A 56 1.79 21.48 -1.31
N HIS A 57 2.78 21.97 -2.08
CA HIS A 57 2.77 23.34 -2.61
C HIS A 57 2.22 23.44 -4.04
N LEU A 58 1.83 22.33 -4.65
CA LEU A 58 1.28 22.32 -6.01
C LEU A 58 -0.08 22.99 -6.11
N ALA A 59 -0.87 22.95 -5.04
CA ALA A 59 -2.20 23.56 -4.97
C ALA A 59 -2.60 23.83 -3.52
N ASP A 60 -3.63 24.67 -3.34
CA ASP A 60 -4.30 24.84 -2.04
C ASP A 60 -5.15 23.61 -1.74
N TRP A 61 -4.54 22.61 -1.08
CA TRP A 61 -5.21 21.35 -0.77
C TRP A 61 -6.33 21.55 0.26
N PRO A 62 -7.51 20.92 0.07
CA PRO A 62 -8.55 20.96 1.08
C PRO A 62 -8.05 20.28 2.36
N GLU A 63 -8.31 20.92 3.49
CA GLU A 63 -7.87 20.38 4.77
C GLU A 63 -8.75 19.20 5.19
N ARG A 64 -8.10 18.07 5.45
CA ARG A 64 -8.77 16.79 5.73
C ARG A 64 -8.19 16.08 6.95
N THR A 65 -7.40 16.77 7.76
CA THR A 65 -6.93 16.27 9.06
C THR A 65 -8.07 16.24 10.07
N LEU A 66 -8.04 15.28 10.99
CA LEU A 66 -8.99 15.21 12.10
C LEU A 66 -8.77 16.35 13.10
N THR A 67 -9.83 17.02 13.53
CA THR A 67 -9.79 18.14 14.50
C THR A 67 -10.30 17.77 15.89
N GLY A 68 -10.57 16.49 16.14
CA GLY A 68 -11.11 15.98 17.41
C GLY A 68 -12.65 15.94 17.48
N ASP A 69 -13.36 16.48 16.49
CA ASP A 69 -14.81 16.29 16.35
C ASP A 69 -15.07 14.84 15.87
N PRO A 70 -15.71 13.98 16.68
CA PRO A 70 -15.95 12.58 16.32
C PRO A 70 -16.93 12.42 15.15
N LEU A 71 -17.70 13.46 14.80
CA LEU A 71 -18.65 13.42 13.68
C LEU A 71 -18.03 13.92 12.38
N GLN A 72 -16.80 14.48 12.42
CA GLN A 72 -16.12 15.00 11.24
C GLN A 72 -15.98 13.98 10.08
N PRO A 73 -15.66 12.69 10.33
CA PRO A 73 -15.54 11.69 9.25
C PRO A 73 -16.84 11.41 8.49
N ILE A 74 -18.00 11.68 9.13
CA ILE A 74 -19.34 11.42 8.59
C ILE A 74 -20.12 12.70 8.26
N ASN A 75 -19.45 13.86 8.21
CA ASN A 75 -20.07 15.14 7.93
C ASN A 75 -19.86 15.56 6.46
N PRO A 76 -20.77 15.21 5.53
CA PRO A 76 -20.61 15.58 4.12
C PRO A 76 -20.77 17.09 3.88
N TYR A 77 -21.49 17.81 4.76
CA TYR A 77 -21.77 19.25 4.60
C TYR A 77 -20.49 20.11 4.65
N ARG A 78 -19.47 19.66 5.37
CA ARG A 78 -18.19 20.39 5.53
C ARG A 78 -17.07 19.85 4.63
N GLN A 79 -17.35 18.90 3.75
CA GLN A 79 -16.35 18.32 2.87
C GLN A 79 -16.27 19.11 1.56
N THR A 80 -15.07 19.59 1.23
CA THR A 80 -14.80 20.22 -0.07
C THR A 80 -14.90 19.19 -1.19
N VAL A 81 -15.58 19.57 -2.27
CA VAL A 81 -15.62 18.85 -3.54
C VAL A 81 -14.75 19.60 -4.54
N GLU A 82 -13.54 19.09 -4.78
CA GLU A 82 -12.55 19.67 -5.68
C GLU A 82 -12.73 19.22 -7.15
N PRO A 83 -12.38 20.07 -8.13
CA PRO A 83 -12.33 19.68 -9.52
C PRO A 83 -11.20 18.66 -9.76
N LEU A 84 -11.42 17.68 -10.63
CA LEU A 84 -10.42 16.65 -10.96
C LEU A 84 -9.13 17.24 -11.53
N SER A 85 -9.20 18.40 -12.17
CA SER A 85 -8.05 19.14 -12.71
C SER A 85 -7.03 19.55 -11.66
N LEU A 86 -7.37 19.50 -10.36
CA LEU A 86 -6.44 19.68 -9.25
C LEU A 86 -5.40 18.55 -9.17
N TYR A 87 -5.68 17.40 -9.79
CA TYR A 87 -4.82 16.22 -9.83
C TYR A 87 -4.26 16.02 -11.24
N PRO A 88 -3.12 16.67 -11.58
CA PRO A 88 -2.54 16.51 -12.90
C PRO A 88 -2.13 15.05 -13.16
N PHE A 89 -1.83 14.71 -14.41
CA PHE A 89 -1.32 13.38 -14.75
C PHE A 89 0.02 13.08 -14.07
N SER A 90 0.87 14.09 -13.92
CA SER A 90 2.14 14.02 -13.23
C SER A 90 2.41 15.31 -12.45
N ALA A 91 3.17 15.20 -11.36
CA ALA A 91 3.73 16.35 -10.66
C ALA A 91 5.13 16.07 -10.15
N LYS A 92 5.88 17.14 -9.96
CA LYS A 92 7.17 17.10 -9.29
C LYS A 92 6.93 17.09 -7.77
N PRO A 93 7.47 16.09 -7.04
CA PRO A 93 7.40 16.12 -5.58
C PRO A 93 8.34 17.19 -5.01
N GLU A 94 8.03 17.67 -3.81
CA GLU A 94 8.84 18.70 -3.10
C GLU A 94 10.24 18.20 -2.74
N ARG A 95 10.39 16.88 -2.58
CA ARG A 95 11.67 16.22 -2.29
C ARG A 95 11.82 14.95 -3.11
N LYS A 96 13.06 14.47 -3.22
CA LYS A 96 13.34 13.12 -3.72
C LYS A 96 12.63 12.10 -2.84
N LEU A 97 12.02 11.12 -3.50
CA LEU A 97 11.34 10.00 -2.84
C LEU A 97 12.26 8.80 -2.77
N SER A 98 12.29 8.16 -1.60
CA SER A 98 12.91 6.86 -1.39
C SER A 98 11.94 5.73 -1.72
N VAL A 99 12.46 4.50 -1.83
CA VAL A 99 11.61 3.30 -1.93
C VAL A 99 10.69 3.18 -0.71
N ARG A 100 11.20 3.50 0.49
CA ARG A 100 10.43 3.46 1.73
C ARG A 100 9.23 4.41 1.68
N ASP A 101 9.40 5.61 1.13
CA ASP A 101 8.28 6.55 0.97
C ASP A 101 7.15 5.94 0.13
N VAL A 102 7.48 5.22 -0.95
CA VAL A 102 6.48 4.57 -1.80
C VAL A 102 5.83 3.38 -1.10
N ILE A 103 6.60 2.61 -0.32
CA ILE A 103 6.08 1.51 0.52
C ILE A 103 5.11 2.05 1.57
N ASP A 104 5.49 3.13 2.25
CA ASP A 104 4.65 3.77 3.28
C ASP A 104 3.35 4.29 2.66
N PHE A 105 3.40 4.84 1.45
CA PHE A 105 2.19 5.20 0.72
C PHE A 105 1.32 3.99 0.36
N GLN A 106 1.91 2.90 -0.15
CA GLN A 106 1.18 1.66 -0.45
C GLN A 106 0.53 1.05 0.80
N ARG A 107 1.08 1.32 2.00
CA ARG A 107 0.53 0.95 3.30
C ARG A 107 -0.57 1.89 3.79
N SER A 108 -0.79 3.05 3.16
CA SER A 108 -1.68 4.04 3.73
C SER A 108 -3.15 3.59 3.77
N VAL A 109 -3.76 3.84 4.93
CA VAL A 109 -5.19 3.61 5.22
C VAL A 109 -5.90 4.90 5.60
N PHE A 110 -5.35 6.05 5.20
CA PHE A 110 -5.85 7.39 5.56
C PHE A 110 -5.76 7.77 7.05
N GLU A 111 -4.93 7.07 7.82
CA GLU A 111 -4.73 7.31 9.25
C GLU A 111 -4.53 8.80 9.57
N GLY A 112 -5.29 9.32 10.54
CA GLY A 112 -5.23 10.73 10.95
C GLY A 112 -6.05 11.71 10.10
N THR A 113 -6.75 11.24 9.08
CA THR A 113 -7.60 12.07 8.20
C THR A 113 -9.08 11.77 8.39
N ILE A 114 -9.97 12.63 7.86
CA ILE A 114 -11.42 12.37 7.82
C ILE A 114 -11.80 11.12 7.01
N TYR A 115 -10.84 10.55 6.27
CA TYR A 115 -11.01 9.33 5.49
C TYR A 115 -10.56 8.07 6.24
N ASP A 116 -9.99 8.21 7.44
CA ASP A 116 -9.69 7.10 8.33
C ASP A 116 -10.99 6.42 8.80
N ILE A 117 -11.28 5.24 8.26
CA ILE A 117 -12.47 4.48 8.65
C ILE A 117 -12.41 4.01 10.12
N THR A 118 -11.23 3.95 10.74
CA THR A 118 -11.09 3.65 12.18
C THR A 118 -11.49 4.84 13.06
N ALA A 119 -11.61 6.04 12.49
CA ALA A 119 -12.07 7.25 13.16
C ALA A 119 -13.59 7.45 13.08
N ASP A 120 -14.32 6.59 12.34
CA ASP A 120 -15.78 6.65 12.26
C ASP A 120 -16.41 6.55 13.66
N PRO A 121 -17.37 7.41 14.02
CA PRO A 121 -17.95 7.45 15.36
C PRO A 121 -18.67 6.17 15.76
N ASN A 122 -19.08 5.31 14.81
CA ASN A 122 -19.67 4.01 15.12
C ASN A 122 -18.66 3.01 15.72
N TRP A 123 -17.36 3.33 15.69
CA TRP A 123 -16.34 2.61 16.45
C TRP A 123 -16.18 3.06 17.89
N LEU A 124 -16.85 4.13 18.32
CA LEU A 124 -16.71 4.65 19.67
C LEU A 124 -17.52 3.82 20.67
N VAL A 125 -16.87 3.43 21.77
CA VAL A 125 -17.49 2.69 22.88
C VAL A 125 -17.36 3.48 24.19
N PRO A 126 -18.31 3.37 25.13
CA PRO A 126 -18.19 4.00 26.44
C PRO A 126 -16.91 3.58 27.16
N ASN A 127 -16.22 4.52 27.77
CA ASN A 127 -15.04 4.25 28.58
C ASN A 127 -15.37 4.29 30.09
N VAL A 128 -14.53 3.64 30.90
CA VAL A 128 -14.74 3.53 32.37
C VAL A 128 -14.62 4.86 33.13
N LYS A 129 -14.10 5.91 32.49
CA LYS A 129 -13.89 7.24 33.09
C LYS A 129 -15.01 8.23 32.76
N GLY A 130 -16.06 7.78 32.08
CA GLY A 130 -17.07 8.66 31.50
C GLY A 130 -16.57 9.26 30.18
N GLY A 131 -17.33 9.06 29.11
CA GLY A 131 -16.97 9.46 27.75
C GLY A 131 -16.79 8.27 26.82
N TYR A 132 -16.17 8.51 25.66
CA TYR A 132 -16.00 7.50 24.61
C TYR A 132 -14.51 7.24 24.33
N ALA A 133 -14.21 6.04 23.86
CA ALA A 133 -12.89 5.66 23.34
C ALA A 133 -13.06 4.86 22.04
N LYS A 134 -12.03 4.89 21.19
CA LYS A 134 -11.99 4.05 19.98
C LYS A 134 -12.02 2.58 20.38
N SER A 135 -12.93 1.81 19.77
CA SER A 135 -13.05 0.38 20.01
C SER A 135 -11.72 -0.33 19.68
N PRO A 136 -11.28 -1.30 20.50
CA PRO A 136 -10.15 -2.16 20.15
C PRO A 136 -10.34 -2.92 18.82
N LEU A 137 -11.59 -3.07 18.37
CA LEU A 137 -11.97 -3.74 17.12
C LEU A 137 -11.91 -2.80 15.90
N ALA A 138 -11.74 -1.50 16.09
CA ALA A 138 -11.69 -0.55 14.99
C ALA A 138 -10.58 -0.96 14.02
N THR A 139 -10.93 -1.20 12.77
CA THR A 139 -10.01 -1.70 11.74
C THR A 139 -10.19 -0.90 10.45
N PRO A 140 -9.11 -0.62 9.71
CA PRO A 140 -9.18 -0.05 8.37
C PRO A 140 -9.75 -1.03 7.34
N PHE A 141 -9.90 -2.31 7.71
CA PHE A 141 -10.32 -3.39 6.82
C PHE A 141 -11.55 -4.16 7.34
N PRO A 142 -12.67 -3.47 7.66
CA PRO A 142 -13.87 -4.19 8.09
C PRO A 142 -14.41 -5.05 6.95
N SER A 143 -14.90 -6.25 7.28
CA SER A 143 -15.66 -7.07 6.33
C SER A 143 -16.90 -6.31 5.84
N ASN A 144 -17.47 -6.73 4.72
CA ASN A 144 -18.71 -6.10 4.21
C ASN A 144 -19.83 -6.14 5.25
N ASP A 145 -19.99 -7.27 5.95
CA ASP A 145 -21.03 -7.44 6.96
C ASP A 145 -20.80 -6.53 8.16
N LEU A 146 -19.57 -6.46 8.68
CA LEU A 146 -19.23 -5.58 9.80
C LEU A 146 -19.41 -4.11 9.43
N ARG A 147 -19.00 -3.74 8.22
CA ARG A 147 -19.18 -2.38 7.68
C ARG A 147 -20.65 -2.00 7.56
N MET A 148 -21.50 -2.92 7.10
CA MET A 148 -22.95 -2.70 7.02
C MET A 148 -23.60 -2.64 8.40
N LEU A 149 -23.22 -3.54 9.31
CA LEU A 149 -23.72 -3.60 10.68
C LEU A 149 -23.46 -2.28 11.42
N LEU A 150 -22.25 -1.75 11.33
CA LEU A 150 -21.83 -0.50 11.97
C LEU A 150 -22.12 0.75 11.13
N LYS A 151 -22.73 0.60 9.94
CA LYS A 151 -23.05 1.71 9.01
C LYS A 151 -21.85 2.60 8.67
N LEU A 152 -20.66 2.00 8.55
CA LEU A 152 -19.43 2.74 8.29
C LEU A 152 -19.40 3.26 6.85
N THR A 153 -18.89 4.48 6.68
CA THR A 153 -18.67 5.07 5.35
C THR A 153 -17.53 4.35 4.64
N ASN A 154 -17.82 3.74 3.49
CA ASN A 154 -16.82 2.96 2.75
C ASN A 154 -15.91 3.87 1.92
N ARG A 155 -14.71 4.15 2.43
CA ARG A 155 -13.65 4.84 1.70
C ARG A 155 -12.52 3.89 1.42
N ARG A 156 -12.18 3.72 0.14
CA ARG A 156 -11.20 2.71 -0.30
C ARG A 156 -9.78 3.16 0.07
N PRO A 157 -9.07 2.49 1.00
CA PRO A 157 -7.69 2.84 1.35
C PRO A 157 -6.72 2.58 0.18
N VAL A 158 -5.49 3.10 0.30
CA VAL A 158 -4.42 2.76 -0.65
C VAL A 158 -4.00 1.30 -0.46
N ALA A 159 -3.82 0.88 0.81
CA ALA A 159 -3.54 -0.50 1.16
C ALA A 159 -4.67 -1.44 0.72
N ARG A 160 -4.33 -2.45 -0.09
CA ARG A 160 -5.29 -3.43 -0.60
C ARG A 160 -5.20 -4.74 0.19
N HIS A 161 -6.20 -5.00 1.02
CA HIS A 161 -6.26 -6.11 1.99
C HIS A 161 -6.96 -7.39 1.49
N ARG A 162 -7.07 -7.61 0.18
CA ARG A 162 -7.91 -8.69 -0.39
C ARG A 162 -7.11 -9.86 -0.95
N GLY A 163 -6.11 -10.37 -0.25
CA GLY A 163 -5.38 -11.55 -0.75
C GLY A 163 -4.68 -11.29 -2.07
N HIS A 164 -3.90 -10.21 -2.17
CA HIS A 164 -3.15 -9.92 -3.38
C HIS A 164 -1.65 -9.99 -3.13
N TYR A 165 -0.85 -9.75 -4.14
CA TYR A 165 0.54 -9.38 -3.95
C TYR A 165 0.75 -8.06 -4.67
N GLY A 166 1.82 -7.37 -4.33
CA GLY A 166 2.23 -6.17 -5.04
C GLY A 166 3.69 -5.90 -4.80
N MET A 167 4.17 -4.82 -5.41
CA MET A 167 5.57 -4.48 -5.32
C MET A 167 5.83 -2.98 -5.52
N VAL A 168 7.01 -2.57 -5.08
CA VAL A 168 7.68 -1.35 -5.54
C VAL A 168 8.86 -1.76 -6.40
N CYS A 169 8.88 -1.30 -7.66
CA CYS A 169 9.97 -1.58 -8.59
C CYS A 169 11.00 -0.44 -8.53
N GLN A 170 12.23 -0.77 -8.17
CA GLN A 170 13.36 0.15 -8.16
C GLN A 170 14.32 -0.23 -9.28
N LEU A 171 14.48 0.66 -10.28
CA LEU A 171 15.36 0.45 -11.44
C LEU A 171 16.51 1.46 -11.39
N ARG A 172 17.75 0.97 -11.33
CA ARG A 172 18.95 1.79 -11.08
C ARG A 172 19.98 1.62 -12.17
N ALA A 173 20.07 2.61 -13.05
CA ALA A 173 20.95 2.57 -14.23
C ALA A 173 22.46 2.60 -13.90
N TRP A 174 22.85 2.96 -12.67
CA TRP A 174 24.25 3.00 -12.25
C TRP A 174 24.79 1.65 -11.75
N LEU A 175 23.98 0.58 -11.80
CA LEU A 175 24.35 -0.78 -11.46
C LEU A 175 24.05 -1.71 -12.65
N PRO A 176 24.74 -2.86 -12.77
CA PRO A 176 24.37 -3.87 -13.77
C PRO A 176 22.91 -4.29 -13.61
N ASP A 177 22.17 -4.54 -14.69
CA ASP A 177 20.72 -4.83 -14.65
C ASP A 177 20.33 -5.91 -13.62
N ALA A 178 21.14 -6.96 -13.51
CA ALA A 178 20.97 -8.06 -12.55
C ALA A 178 20.98 -7.63 -11.07
N ILE A 179 21.55 -6.46 -10.76
CA ILE A 179 21.71 -5.88 -9.43
C ILE A 179 20.89 -4.59 -9.30
N GLY A 180 20.87 -3.76 -10.34
CA GLY A 180 20.21 -2.46 -10.36
C GLY A 180 18.68 -2.53 -10.29
N GLY A 181 18.09 -3.60 -10.85
CA GLY A 181 16.65 -3.88 -10.75
C GLY A 181 16.29 -4.64 -9.47
N VAL A 182 15.39 -4.07 -8.66
CA VAL A 182 14.86 -4.69 -7.43
C VAL A 182 13.35 -4.57 -7.39
N TYR A 183 12.68 -5.70 -7.16
CA TYR A 183 11.28 -5.74 -6.79
C TYR A 183 11.16 -5.91 -5.27
N TRP A 184 10.63 -4.89 -4.60
CA TRP A 184 10.28 -4.97 -3.19
C TRP A 184 8.87 -5.55 -3.08
N VAL A 185 8.76 -6.85 -2.83
CA VAL A 185 7.50 -7.60 -2.96
C VAL A 185 6.84 -7.81 -1.61
N TYR A 186 5.54 -7.57 -1.53
CA TYR A 186 4.70 -8.00 -0.42
C TYR A 186 3.70 -9.07 -0.89
N LEU A 187 3.29 -9.94 0.03
CA LEU A 187 2.27 -10.97 -0.17
C LEU A 187 1.11 -10.74 0.79
N ASP A 188 -0.12 -10.86 0.30
CA ASP A 188 -1.39 -10.57 0.95
C ASP A 188 -1.75 -9.07 1.13
N ASN A 189 -1.57 -8.49 2.32
CA ASN A 189 -1.99 -7.13 2.66
C ASN A 189 -0.77 -6.24 2.96
N PRO A 190 -0.48 -5.19 2.17
CA PRO A 190 0.75 -4.39 2.35
C PRO A 190 0.86 -3.77 3.75
N TYR A 191 -0.28 -3.53 4.43
CA TYR A 191 -0.35 -2.99 5.78
C TYR A 191 0.19 -3.93 6.86
N PHE A 192 0.17 -5.25 6.61
CA PHE A 192 0.72 -6.28 7.50
C PHE A 192 2.04 -6.82 6.97
N SER A 193 2.11 -7.05 5.67
CA SER A 193 3.20 -7.78 5.04
C SER A 193 4.53 -7.03 5.09
N PRO A 194 5.64 -7.77 5.20
CA PRO A 194 6.95 -7.22 4.89
C PRO A 194 7.12 -7.08 3.37
N TYR A 195 7.91 -6.11 2.95
CA TYR A 195 8.40 -5.90 1.59
C TYR A 195 9.78 -6.53 1.47
N VAL A 196 9.86 -7.68 0.80
CA VAL A 196 11.09 -8.45 0.66
C VAL A 196 11.73 -8.18 -0.71
N PRO A 197 13.02 -7.82 -0.78
CA PRO A 197 13.67 -7.51 -2.04
C PRO A 197 13.92 -8.79 -2.86
N ILE A 198 13.57 -8.73 -4.13
CA ILE A 198 13.86 -9.72 -5.16
C ILE A 198 14.63 -9.00 -6.27
N TYR A 199 15.92 -9.28 -6.40
CA TYR A 199 16.75 -8.69 -7.45
C TYR A 199 16.42 -9.31 -8.81
N ALA A 200 16.44 -8.51 -9.88
CA ALA A 200 16.16 -8.97 -11.24
C ALA A 200 17.11 -10.08 -11.72
N GLY A 201 18.32 -10.15 -11.15
CA GLY A 201 19.33 -11.15 -11.48
C GLY A 201 19.18 -12.50 -10.78
N VAL A 202 18.25 -12.66 -9.83
CA VAL A 202 18.07 -13.96 -9.17
C VAL A 202 17.57 -15.01 -10.15
N THR A 203 17.78 -16.28 -9.82
CA THR A 203 17.42 -17.43 -10.66
C THR A 203 16.25 -18.23 -10.11
N GLU A 204 15.86 -17.99 -8.87
CA GLU A 204 14.77 -18.66 -8.18
C GLU A 204 14.27 -17.81 -7.00
N THR A 205 13.10 -18.20 -6.50
CA THR A 205 12.55 -17.73 -5.22
C THR A 205 12.33 -18.92 -4.31
N ALA A 206 12.35 -18.69 -3.01
CA ALA A 206 12.08 -19.71 -2.00
C ALA A 206 10.74 -20.39 -2.26
N GLU A 207 10.66 -21.69 -1.94
CA GLU A 207 9.45 -22.48 -2.13
C GLU A 207 8.24 -21.88 -1.41
N CYS A 208 8.43 -21.32 -0.20
CA CYS A 208 7.37 -20.65 0.56
C CYS A 208 6.73 -19.45 -0.18
N TYR A 209 7.39 -18.87 -1.18
CA TYR A 209 6.87 -17.80 -2.03
C TYR A 209 6.22 -18.33 -3.33
N ARG A 210 6.38 -19.62 -3.64
CA ARG A 210 5.84 -20.28 -4.84
C ARG A 210 4.57 -21.08 -4.56
N ILE A 211 4.34 -21.45 -3.30
CA ILE A 211 3.19 -22.26 -2.90
C ILE A 211 2.07 -21.39 -2.34
N TYR A 212 0.89 -21.52 -2.93
CA TYR A 212 -0.35 -20.94 -2.44
C TYR A 212 -1.52 -21.70 -3.07
N HIS A 213 -2.42 -22.22 -2.23
CA HIS A 213 -3.69 -22.79 -2.66
C HIS A 213 -4.80 -22.08 -1.89
N PRO A 214 -5.69 -21.30 -2.54
CA PRO A 214 -6.65 -20.41 -1.86
C PRO A 214 -7.64 -21.11 -0.95
N ASP A 215 -7.91 -22.40 -1.17
CA ASP A 215 -8.83 -23.18 -0.33
C ASP A 215 -8.12 -24.13 0.66
N GLN A 216 -6.79 -24.08 0.75
CA GLN A 216 -6.01 -24.98 1.62
C GLN A 216 -4.92 -24.23 2.35
N TYR A 217 -5.15 -24.02 3.65
CA TYR A 217 -4.17 -23.42 4.54
C TYR A 217 -2.87 -24.23 4.60
N SER A 218 -1.72 -23.55 4.64
CA SER A 218 -0.42 -24.18 4.85
C SER A 218 0.59 -23.24 5.49
N ASP A 219 1.21 -23.69 6.59
CA ASP A 219 2.34 -23.01 7.25
C ASP A 219 3.59 -22.92 6.37
N GLN A 220 3.66 -23.70 5.29
CA GLN A 220 4.74 -23.62 4.33
C GLN A 220 4.59 -22.40 3.40
N SER A 221 3.38 -21.88 3.20
CA SER A 221 3.12 -20.73 2.34
C SER A 221 3.31 -19.42 3.09
N ALA A 222 4.26 -18.59 2.65
CA ALA A 222 4.50 -17.28 3.23
C ALA A 222 3.23 -16.41 3.18
N ARG A 223 2.49 -16.48 2.07
CA ARG A 223 1.21 -15.78 1.94
C ARG A 223 0.19 -16.23 2.98
N TRP A 224 0.02 -17.54 3.19
CA TRP A 224 -0.92 -18.02 4.21
C TRP A 224 -0.53 -17.66 5.63
N THR A 225 0.77 -17.69 5.96
CA THR A 225 1.22 -17.26 7.29
C THR A 225 0.94 -15.78 7.55
N ILE A 226 1.07 -14.92 6.52
CA ILE A 226 0.73 -13.50 6.61
C ILE A 226 -0.78 -13.30 6.74
N ASP A 227 -1.55 -13.92 5.84
CA ASP A 227 -3.02 -13.84 5.81
C ASP A 227 -3.63 -14.30 7.14
N PHE A 228 -3.08 -15.34 7.78
CA PHE A 228 -3.53 -15.76 9.11
C PHE A 228 -3.37 -14.62 10.12
N VAL A 229 -2.21 -13.96 10.16
CA VAL A 229 -1.95 -12.87 11.11
C VAL A 229 -2.84 -11.65 10.83
N ASP A 230 -3.06 -11.30 9.56
CA ASP A 230 -4.00 -10.23 9.17
C ASP A 230 -5.41 -10.52 9.72
N ASN A 231 -5.97 -11.69 9.40
CA ASN A 231 -7.29 -12.09 9.88
C ASN A 231 -7.36 -12.16 11.41
N LEU A 232 -6.34 -12.73 12.06
CA LEU A 232 -6.30 -12.87 13.52
C LEU A 232 -6.20 -11.52 14.23
N ALA A 233 -5.54 -10.54 13.62
CA ALA A 233 -5.46 -9.20 14.18
C ALA A 233 -6.85 -8.56 14.36
N GLY A 234 -7.86 -9.00 13.59
CA GLY A 234 -9.26 -8.59 13.75
C GLY A 234 -9.83 -8.78 15.17
N LEU A 235 -9.26 -9.70 15.98
CA LEU A 235 -9.70 -9.91 17.37
C LEU A 235 -9.54 -8.64 18.23
N ARG A 236 -8.44 -7.90 18.06
CA ARG A 236 -8.14 -6.63 18.76
C ARG A 236 -7.21 -5.75 17.91
N PHE A 237 -7.69 -5.35 16.74
CA PHE A 237 -6.88 -4.73 15.69
C PHE A 237 -5.95 -3.61 16.19
N GLN A 238 -6.48 -2.69 17.00
CA GLN A 238 -5.72 -1.53 17.48
C GLN A 238 -4.43 -1.92 18.24
N LYS A 239 -4.46 -3.00 19.02
CA LYS A 239 -3.28 -3.52 19.73
C LYS A 239 -2.49 -4.54 18.90
N ALA A 240 -3.18 -5.37 18.14
CA ALA A 240 -2.55 -6.40 17.32
C ALA A 240 -1.61 -5.81 16.28
N ILE A 241 -1.99 -4.70 15.65
CA ILE A 241 -1.13 -4.04 14.65
C ILE A 241 0.16 -3.49 15.27
N GLU A 242 0.13 -3.01 16.52
CA GLU A 242 1.34 -2.54 17.22
C GLU A 242 2.34 -3.69 17.40
N VAL A 243 1.86 -4.88 17.76
CA VAL A 243 2.68 -6.09 17.88
C VAL A 243 3.27 -6.47 16.52
N VAL A 244 2.46 -6.47 15.45
CA VAL A 244 2.94 -6.75 14.08
C VAL A 244 4.03 -5.76 13.67
N ARG A 245 3.80 -4.46 13.84
CA ARG A 245 4.77 -3.38 13.53
C ARG A 245 6.07 -3.55 14.31
N SER A 246 5.99 -3.89 15.60
CA SER A 246 7.18 -4.09 16.46
C SER A 246 8.10 -5.23 16.00
N VAL A 247 7.58 -6.17 15.21
CA VAL A 247 8.34 -7.31 14.68
C VAL A 247 8.75 -7.06 13.23
N ARG A 248 7.82 -6.60 12.39
CA ARG A 248 8.05 -6.36 10.96
C ARG A 248 9.00 -5.19 10.72
N ASP A 249 8.76 -4.04 11.33
CA ASP A 249 9.44 -2.79 10.97
C ASP A 249 10.96 -2.84 11.27
N PRO A 250 11.42 -3.43 12.40
CA PRO A 250 12.85 -3.64 12.63
C PRO A 250 13.47 -4.62 11.62
N TRP A 251 12.76 -5.69 11.25
CA TRP A 251 13.23 -6.68 10.28
C TRP A 251 13.42 -6.06 8.89
N GLU A 252 12.44 -5.29 8.42
CA GLU A 252 12.56 -4.54 7.16
C GLU A 252 13.68 -3.50 7.23
N THR A 253 13.79 -2.78 8.35
CA THR A 253 14.82 -1.76 8.53
C THR A 253 16.22 -2.34 8.42
N GLN A 254 16.44 -3.55 8.94
CA GLN A 254 17.71 -4.27 8.80
C GLN A 254 18.02 -4.63 7.33
N ILE A 255 17.01 -5.00 6.53
CA ILE A 255 17.20 -5.32 5.11
C ILE A 255 17.67 -4.08 4.36
N PHE A 256 16.95 -2.97 4.50
CA PHE A 256 17.33 -1.70 3.90
C PHE A 256 18.70 -1.23 4.37
N SER A 257 19.05 -1.35 5.66
CA SER A 257 20.34 -0.88 6.16
C SER A 257 21.53 -1.70 5.65
N ARG A 258 21.30 -2.94 5.20
CA ARG A 258 22.34 -3.82 4.66
C ARG A 258 22.42 -3.79 3.13
N GLN A 259 21.47 -3.14 2.46
CA GLN A 259 21.33 -3.16 1.01
C GLN A 259 22.65 -2.80 0.30
N ASP A 260 23.25 -1.67 0.63
CA ASP A 260 24.51 -1.21 -0.02
C ASP A 260 25.65 -2.22 0.11
N SER A 261 25.78 -2.87 1.27
CA SER A 261 26.82 -3.88 1.52
C SER A 261 26.58 -5.17 0.72
N ILE A 262 25.32 -5.60 0.62
CA ILE A 262 24.92 -6.76 -0.18
C ILE A 262 25.20 -6.48 -1.66
N GLU A 263 24.84 -5.30 -2.14
CA GLU A 263 25.01 -4.93 -3.55
C GLU A 263 26.48 -4.72 -3.92
N THR A 264 27.27 -4.14 -3.02
CA THR A 264 28.72 -4.02 -3.18
C THR A 264 29.36 -5.40 -3.33
N GLU A 265 28.98 -6.36 -2.49
CA GLU A 265 29.49 -7.72 -2.57
C GLU A 265 28.99 -8.45 -3.83
N ALA A 266 27.72 -8.28 -4.19
CA ALA A 266 27.16 -8.82 -5.42
C ALA A 266 27.91 -8.29 -6.66
N ALA A 267 28.17 -6.98 -6.74
CA ALA A 267 28.89 -6.36 -7.83
C ALA A 267 30.34 -6.85 -7.94
N LYS A 268 31.04 -7.01 -6.80
CA LYS A 268 32.40 -7.59 -6.76
C LYS A 268 32.43 -9.00 -7.35
N ARG A 269 31.45 -9.84 -7.02
CA ARG A 269 31.33 -11.21 -7.56
C ARG A 269 30.94 -11.20 -9.03
N TYR A 270 29.94 -10.40 -9.37
CA TYR A 270 29.41 -10.25 -10.73
C TYR A 270 30.49 -9.83 -11.73
N LYS A 271 31.37 -8.89 -11.34
CA LYS A 271 32.49 -8.44 -12.19
C LYS A 271 33.48 -9.56 -12.53
N LYS A 272 33.64 -10.56 -11.65
CA LYS A 272 34.53 -11.71 -11.87
C LYS A 272 33.81 -12.80 -12.67
N ASN A 273 32.57 -13.08 -12.32
CA ASN A 273 31.71 -14.06 -12.96
C ASN A 273 30.24 -13.65 -12.73
N PRO A 274 29.48 -13.30 -13.78
CA PRO A 274 28.07 -12.92 -13.67
C PRO A 274 27.25 -13.93 -12.86
N ASP A 275 27.44 -15.23 -13.09
CA ASP A 275 26.71 -16.29 -12.38
C ASP A 275 27.03 -16.32 -10.89
N ALA A 276 28.27 -15.98 -10.50
CA ALA A 276 28.64 -15.91 -9.09
C ALA A 276 27.93 -14.75 -8.35
N GLY A 277 27.75 -13.62 -9.03
CA GLY A 277 26.97 -12.48 -8.50
C GLY A 277 25.48 -12.82 -8.39
N ARG A 278 24.92 -13.41 -9.44
CA ARG A 278 23.52 -13.87 -9.46
C ARG A 278 23.25 -14.90 -8.37
N ALA A 279 24.10 -15.93 -8.25
CA ALA A 279 23.96 -16.96 -7.22
C ALA A 279 24.09 -16.40 -5.80
N PHE A 280 24.90 -15.36 -5.59
CA PHE A 280 24.97 -14.67 -4.30
C PHE A 280 23.66 -13.95 -3.97
N LEU A 281 23.10 -13.18 -4.92
CA LEU A 281 21.81 -12.50 -4.73
C LEU A 281 20.66 -13.50 -4.56
N THR A 282 20.65 -14.59 -5.34
CA THR A 282 19.66 -15.68 -5.20
C THR A 282 19.65 -16.20 -3.76
N ARG A 283 20.82 -16.58 -3.21
CA ARG A 283 20.89 -17.08 -1.83
C ARG A 283 20.44 -16.04 -0.80
N TYR A 284 20.79 -14.77 -1.01
CA TYR A 284 20.35 -13.68 -0.13
C TYR A 284 18.81 -13.54 -0.14
N CYS A 285 18.20 -13.43 -1.32
CA CYS A 285 16.75 -13.29 -1.47
C CYS A 285 15.99 -14.51 -0.93
N VAL A 286 16.42 -15.73 -1.29
CA VAL A 286 15.82 -16.98 -0.79
C VAL A 286 15.91 -17.04 0.73
N GLY A 287 17.05 -16.67 1.31
CA GLY A 287 17.25 -16.66 2.76
C GLY A 287 16.34 -15.66 3.48
N LEU A 288 16.04 -14.50 2.90
CA LEU A 288 15.05 -13.56 3.46
C LEU A 288 13.63 -14.10 3.33
N GLN A 289 13.27 -14.65 2.18
CA GLN A 289 11.94 -15.21 1.92
C GLN A 289 11.61 -16.37 2.88
N GLN A 290 12.58 -17.24 3.16
CA GLN A 290 12.44 -18.35 4.10
C GLN A 290 12.19 -17.92 5.55
N GLN A 291 12.58 -16.70 5.93
CA GLN A 291 12.33 -16.18 7.29
C GLN A 291 10.88 -15.73 7.48
N VAL A 292 10.16 -15.37 6.41
CA VAL A 292 8.83 -14.78 6.51
C VAL A 292 7.81 -15.72 7.17
N PRO A 293 7.67 -17.00 6.76
CA PRO A 293 6.78 -17.92 7.47
C PRO A 293 7.09 -18.03 8.97
N VAL A 294 8.37 -18.14 9.33
CA VAL A 294 8.79 -18.25 10.73
C VAL A 294 8.42 -17.02 11.54
N LEU A 295 8.62 -15.82 10.97
CA LEU A 295 8.26 -14.55 11.60
C LEU A 295 6.75 -14.47 11.86
N PHE A 296 5.95 -14.82 10.86
CA PHE A 296 4.50 -14.70 10.91
C PHE A 296 3.83 -15.80 11.72
N ILE A 297 4.39 -17.01 11.76
CA ILE A 297 3.94 -18.07 12.67
C ILE A 297 4.14 -17.65 14.13
N ARG A 298 5.28 -17.05 14.47
CA ARG A 298 5.52 -16.51 15.83
C ARG A 298 4.59 -15.34 16.17
N LEU A 299 4.32 -14.46 15.21
CA LEU A 299 3.31 -13.42 15.38
C LEU A 299 1.93 -14.01 15.64
N ARG A 300 1.51 -15.01 14.86
CA ARG A 300 0.26 -15.76 15.08
C ARG A 300 0.18 -16.31 16.49
N GLU A 301 1.21 -17.03 16.96
CA GLU A 301 1.27 -17.58 18.32
C GLU A 301 1.14 -16.50 19.40
N THR A 302 1.81 -15.36 19.18
CA THR A 302 1.78 -14.21 20.09
C THR A 302 0.38 -13.58 20.14
N LEU A 303 -0.23 -13.32 18.99
CA LEU A 303 -1.57 -12.73 18.90
C LEU A 303 -2.63 -13.66 19.51
N ILE A 304 -2.56 -14.97 19.24
CA ILE A 304 -3.45 -15.98 19.86
C ILE A 304 -3.32 -15.90 21.38
N SER A 305 -2.10 -15.88 21.91
CA SER A 305 -1.86 -15.89 23.36
C SER A 305 -2.27 -14.60 24.08
N GLN A 306 -2.31 -13.48 23.37
CA GLN A 306 -2.61 -12.16 23.94
C GLN A 306 -4.07 -11.72 23.77
N PHE A 307 -4.73 -12.10 22.67
CA PHE A 307 -5.99 -11.49 22.25
C PHE A 307 -7.15 -12.47 22.11
N THR A 308 -6.96 -13.74 22.45
CA THR A 308 -8.07 -14.70 22.54
C THR A 308 -8.77 -14.64 23.91
N ASN A 309 -9.91 -15.32 24.01
CA ASN A 309 -10.76 -15.44 25.19
C ASN A 309 -10.04 -15.99 26.45
N ASN A 310 -8.82 -16.49 26.35
CA ASN A 310 -7.99 -16.90 27.49
C ASN A 310 -7.55 -15.72 28.40
N ARG A 311 -7.90 -14.48 28.06
CA ARG A 311 -7.58 -13.26 28.84
C ARG A 311 -8.78 -12.35 29.12
N GLU A 312 -9.99 -12.83 28.90
CA GLU A 312 -11.23 -12.10 29.19
C GLU A 312 -11.73 -12.32 30.62
#